data_AF-A0A973SN42-F1
#
_entry.id   AF-A0A973SN42-F1
#
_cell.length_a   1.000
_cell.length_b   1.000
_cell.length_c   1.000
_cell.angle_alpha   90.00
_cell.angle_beta   90.00
_cell.angle_gamma   90.00
#
_symmetry.space_group_name_H-M   'P 1'
#
loop_
_entity.id
_entity.type
_entity.pdbx_description
1 polymer ?
#
loop_
_entity_poly.entity_id
_entity_poly.type
_entity_poly.pdbx_seq_one_letter_code
_entity_poly.pdbx_strand_id
1 'polypeptide(L)'
;LACERSLECAENAWALRSLAVLERKAERSADLYLRAHALSPRLRPLTIETLRALLAAGRPQEALALVDRLGPGDRWHGRVRLLECRAALDAGDLARAGRVLDTGLVVDDLREGEDTLDELWWDYHERVSPTGRARARAEHPLPCSYDYSVKQY
;
A
#
# COMPACT_ATOMS: atom_id res chain seq x y z
N LEU A 1 -8.29 -30.22 14.51
CA LEU A 1 -9.66 -29.94 14.01
C LEU A 1 -10.35 -28.97 14.97
N ALA A 2 -10.03 -27.68 14.89
CA ALA A 2 -10.58 -26.67 15.77
C ALA A 2 -11.12 -25.49 14.96
N CYS A 3 -12.17 -25.74 14.16
CA CYS A 3 -12.83 -24.69 13.38
C CYS A 3 -14.37 -24.80 13.32
N GLU A 4 -15.00 -25.64 14.14
CA GLU A 4 -16.44 -25.93 13.99
C GLU A 4 -17.36 -25.22 15.00
N ARG A 5 -16.87 -24.23 15.78
CA ARG A 5 -17.64 -23.72 16.93
C ARG A 5 -17.74 -22.20 17.14
N SER A 6 -17.52 -21.38 16.12
CA SER A 6 -17.86 -19.95 16.20
C SER A 6 -18.67 -19.50 14.99
N LEU A 7 -19.89 -20.04 14.89
CA LEU A 7 -20.97 -19.55 14.05
C LEU A 7 -22.03 -18.86 14.92
N GLU A 8 -21.60 -17.85 15.69
CA GLU A 8 -22.53 -16.81 16.13
C GLU A 8 -22.41 -15.66 15.12
N CYS A 9 -23.39 -15.66 14.21
CA CYS A 9 -23.54 -14.78 13.07
C CYS A 9 -23.79 -13.33 13.47
N ALA A 10 -22.71 -12.57 13.63
CA ALA A 10 -22.69 -11.18 13.21
C ALA A 10 -21.65 -11.07 12.09
N GLU A 11 -21.97 -10.31 11.04
CA GLU A 11 -20.96 -9.89 10.06
C GLU A 11 -19.81 -9.26 10.84
N ASN A 12 -18.66 -9.95 10.90
CA ASN A 12 -17.50 -9.48 11.64
C ASN A 12 -16.34 -9.27 10.65
N ALA A 13 -15.50 -8.29 10.95
CA ALA A 13 -14.42 -7.88 10.06
C ALA A 13 -13.51 -9.06 9.64
N TRP A 14 -13.32 -10.04 10.54
CA TRP A 14 -12.45 -11.19 10.29
C TRP A 14 -13.03 -12.21 9.30
N ALA A 15 -14.36 -12.44 9.35
CA ALA A 15 -15.05 -13.29 8.39
C ALA A 15 -14.98 -12.69 6.98
N LEU A 16 -15.25 -11.39 6.85
CA LEU A 16 -15.13 -10.68 5.58
C LEU A 16 -13.70 -10.67 5.05
N ARG A 17 -12.71 -10.43 5.91
CA ARG A 17 -11.29 -10.50 5.57
C ARG A 17 -10.90 -11.90 5.09
N SER A 18 -11.37 -12.95 5.75
CA SER A 18 -11.09 -14.33 5.34
C SER A 18 -11.72 -14.67 3.97
N LEU A 19 -12.94 -14.20 3.70
CA LEU A 19 -13.56 -14.31 2.39
C LEU A 19 -12.78 -13.53 1.32
N ALA A 20 -12.30 -12.33 1.64
CA ALA A 20 -11.53 -11.50 0.73
C ALA A 20 -10.22 -12.17 0.30
N VAL A 21 -9.57 -12.92 1.21
CA VAL A 21 -8.35 -13.71 0.92
C VAL A 21 -8.63 -14.86 -0.05
N LEU A 22 -9.80 -15.49 0.03
CA LEU A 22 -10.18 -16.62 -0.82
C LEU A 22 -10.75 -16.19 -2.18
N GLU A 23 -11.16 -14.93 -2.30
CA GLU A 23 -11.71 -14.37 -3.52
C GLU A 23 -10.61 -14.18 -4.59
N ARG A 24 -10.90 -14.65 -5.81
CA ARG A 24 -9.95 -14.63 -6.93
C ARG A 24 -10.06 -13.36 -7.77
N LYS A 25 -11.22 -12.69 -7.73
CA LYS A 25 -11.44 -11.43 -8.45
C LYS A 25 -10.99 -10.26 -7.58
N ALA A 26 -10.02 -9.51 -8.07
CA ALA A 26 -9.43 -8.39 -7.32
C ALA A 26 -10.48 -7.37 -6.89
N GLU A 27 -11.45 -7.06 -7.75
CA GLU A 27 -12.52 -6.10 -7.49
C GLU A 27 -13.40 -6.55 -6.32
N ARG A 28 -13.81 -7.83 -6.33
CA ARG A 28 -14.63 -8.41 -5.26
C ARG A 28 -13.85 -8.54 -3.95
N SER A 29 -12.56 -8.88 -4.02
CA SER A 29 -11.70 -8.91 -2.85
C SER A 29 -11.61 -7.51 -2.22
N ALA A 30 -11.41 -6.46 -3.03
CA ALA A 30 -11.39 -5.08 -2.57
C ALA A 30 -12.71 -4.66 -1.90
N ASP A 31 -13.86 -5.02 -2.46
CA ASP A 31 -15.16 -4.72 -1.86
C ASP A 31 -15.34 -5.40 -0.49
N LEU A 32 -14.90 -6.65 -0.35
CA LEU A 32 -14.95 -7.38 0.92
C LEU A 32 -14.02 -6.75 1.96
N TYR A 33 -12.81 -6.32 1.56
CA TYR A 33 -11.90 -5.61 2.44
C TYR A 33 -12.41 -4.25 2.87
N LEU A 34 -13.04 -3.49 1.97
CA LEU A 34 -13.67 -2.20 2.31
C LEU A 34 -14.76 -2.39 3.38
N ARG A 35 -15.60 -3.41 3.22
CA ARG A 35 -16.62 -3.76 4.23
C ARG A 35 -15.98 -4.21 5.54
N ALA A 36 -14.96 -5.05 5.50
CA ALA A 36 -14.23 -5.48 6.69
C ALA A 36 -13.62 -4.27 7.43
N HIS A 37 -12.96 -3.38 6.70
CA HIS A 37 -12.36 -2.17 7.25
C HIS A 37 -13.40 -1.23 7.86
N ALA A 38 -14.58 -1.09 7.24
CA ALA A 38 -15.66 -0.28 7.80
C ALA A 38 -16.13 -0.77 9.19
N LEU A 39 -16.09 -2.09 9.43
CA LEU A 39 -16.41 -2.68 10.73
C LEU A 39 -15.28 -2.52 11.76
N SER A 40 -14.04 -2.31 11.33
CA SER A 40 -12.87 -2.20 12.23
C SER A 40 -11.80 -1.25 11.68
N PRO A 41 -12.11 0.07 11.55
CA PRO A 41 -11.26 1.02 10.84
C PRO A 41 -9.98 1.42 11.60
N ARG A 42 -9.87 1.01 12.86
CA ARG A 42 -8.69 1.28 13.73
C ARG A 42 -7.66 0.14 13.69
N LEU A 43 -7.95 -0.95 12.96
CA LEU A 43 -7.02 -2.07 12.83
C LEU A 43 -6.08 -1.83 11.65
N ARG A 44 -4.89 -1.30 11.94
CA ARG A 44 -3.87 -1.04 10.93
C ARG A 44 -3.56 -2.21 9.99
N PRO A 45 -3.44 -3.48 10.45
CA PRO A 45 -3.23 -4.60 9.52
C PRO A 45 -4.34 -4.69 8.47
N LEU A 46 -5.59 -4.46 8.88
CA LEU A 46 -6.74 -4.47 7.98
C LEU A 46 -6.74 -3.27 7.03
N THR A 47 -6.29 -2.09 7.49
CA THR A 47 -6.05 -0.93 6.63
C THR A 47 -5.03 -1.26 5.54
N ILE A 48 -3.90 -1.87 5.90
CA ILE A 48 -2.85 -2.26 4.94
C ILE A 48 -3.38 -3.28 3.93
N GLU A 49 -4.08 -4.33 4.38
CA GLU A 49 -4.69 -5.32 3.49
C GLU A 49 -5.72 -4.68 2.55
N THR A 50 -6.52 -3.74 3.04
CA THR A 50 -7.52 -3.02 2.24
C THR A 50 -6.87 -2.14 1.17
N LEU A 51 -5.82 -1.39 1.52
CA LEU A 51 -5.07 -0.58 0.56
C LEU A 51 -4.45 -1.44 -0.54
N ARG A 52 -3.87 -2.60 -0.20
CA ARG A 52 -3.33 -3.56 -1.18
C ARG A 52 -4.41 -4.07 -2.12
N ALA A 53 -5.57 -4.45 -1.58
CA ALA A 53 -6.67 -4.96 -2.40
C ALA A 53 -7.21 -3.90 -3.36
N LEU A 54 -7.31 -2.63 -2.92
CA LEU A 54 -7.73 -1.52 -3.79
C LEU A 54 -6.74 -1.29 -4.94
N LEU A 55 -5.43 -1.34 -4.67
CA LEU A 55 -4.42 -1.20 -5.72
C LEU A 55 -4.42 -2.39 -6.69
N ALA A 56 -4.54 -3.61 -6.18
CA ALA A 56 -4.66 -4.81 -7.03
C ALA A 56 -5.91 -4.79 -7.91
N ALA A 57 -6.98 -4.12 -7.47
CA ALA A 57 -8.21 -3.91 -8.23
C ALA A 57 -8.16 -2.69 -9.17
N GLY A 58 -7.03 -1.97 -9.25
CA GLY A 58 -6.91 -0.77 -10.08
C GLY A 58 -7.76 0.41 -9.59
N ARG A 59 -7.97 0.55 -8.28
CA ARG A 59 -8.80 1.59 -7.65
C ARG A 59 -7.96 2.57 -6.81
N PRO A 60 -6.95 3.25 -7.40
CA PRO A 60 -6.01 4.06 -6.62
C PRO A 60 -6.66 5.28 -5.95
N GLN A 61 -7.68 5.89 -6.56
CA GLN A 61 -8.38 7.05 -5.97
C GLN A 61 -9.09 6.68 -4.66
N GLU A 62 -9.65 5.47 -4.58
CA GLU A 62 -10.29 4.99 -3.36
C GLU A 62 -9.27 4.64 -2.28
N ALA A 63 -8.09 4.14 -2.66
CA ALA A 63 -6.98 3.95 -1.74
C ALA A 63 -6.52 5.30 -1.14
N LEU A 64 -6.36 6.34 -1.96
CA LEU A 64 -6.03 7.69 -1.50
C LEU A 64 -7.10 8.25 -0.55
N ALA A 65 -8.38 8.10 -0.89
CA ALA A 65 -9.49 8.53 -0.05
C ALA A 65 -9.57 7.74 1.28
N LEU A 66 -9.12 6.48 1.31
CA LEU A 66 -8.96 5.73 2.55
C LEU A 66 -7.84 6.31 3.40
N VAL A 67 -6.67 6.58 2.83
CA VAL A 67 -5.53 7.19 3.54
C VAL A 67 -5.90 8.55 4.14
N ASP A 68 -6.69 9.36 3.42
CA ASP A 68 -7.10 10.68 3.90
C ASP A 68 -8.04 10.64 5.12
N ARG A 69 -8.66 9.49 5.40
CA ARG A 69 -9.50 9.26 6.58
C ARG A 69 -8.75 8.68 7.78
N LEU A 70 -7.48 8.28 7.61
CA LEU A 70 -6.70 7.68 8.70
C LEU A 70 -6.26 8.74 9.71
N GLY A 71 -6.18 8.33 10.98
CA GLY A 71 -5.55 9.13 12.02
C GLY A 71 -4.04 9.29 11.78
N PRO A 72 -3.39 10.30 12.39
CA PRO A 72 -1.98 10.61 12.14
C PRO A 72 -1.05 9.41 12.43
N GLY A 73 -1.31 8.63 13.47
CA GLY A 73 -0.48 7.47 13.83
C GLY A 73 -0.45 6.38 12.76
N ASP A 74 -1.56 6.12 12.07
CA ASP A 74 -1.61 5.13 10.99
C ASP A 74 -1.13 5.71 9.67
N ARG A 75 -1.40 7.01 9.43
CA ARG A 75 -0.93 7.71 8.22
C ARG A 75 0.60 7.79 8.13
N TRP A 76 1.29 7.93 9.27
CA TRP A 76 2.75 7.97 9.31
C TRP A 76 3.42 6.59 9.29
N HIS A 77 2.65 5.51 9.36
CA HIS A 77 3.20 4.16 9.31
C HIS A 77 3.85 3.89 7.95
N GLY A 78 5.09 3.39 7.96
CA GLY A 78 5.89 3.18 6.75
C GLY A 78 5.13 2.45 5.64
N ARG A 79 4.47 1.33 5.97
CA ARG A 79 3.71 0.57 4.97
C ARG A 79 2.53 1.35 4.36
N VAL A 80 1.83 2.14 5.16
CA VAL A 80 0.70 2.94 4.69
C VAL A 80 1.19 4.02 3.73
N ARG A 81 2.33 4.67 4.06
CA ARG A 81 2.96 5.66 3.20
C ARG A 81 3.45 5.07 1.88
N LEU A 82 4.03 3.86 1.91
CA LEU A 82 4.44 3.16 0.69
C LEU A 82 3.24 2.96 -0.25
N LEU A 83 2.13 2.44 0.29
CA LEU A 83 0.90 2.22 -0.47
C LEU A 83 0.23 3.54 -0.90
N GLU A 84 0.31 4.60 -0.10
CA GLU A 84 -0.13 5.95 -0.49
C GLU A 84 0.65 6.46 -1.70
N CYS A 85 1.97 6.29 -1.71
CA CYS A 85 2.80 6.71 -2.83
C CYS A 85 2.48 5.91 -4.10
N ARG A 86 2.32 4.59 -4.00
CA ARG A 86 1.92 3.75 -5.13
C ARG A 86 0.56 4.16 -5.68
N ALA A 87 -0.42 4.36 -4.79
CA ALA A 87 -1.74 4.85 -5.17
C ALA A 87 -1.67 6.23 -5.85
N ALA A 88 -0.81 7.14 -5.36
CA ALA A 88 -0.63 8.47 -5.95
C ALA A 88 -0.03 8.37 -7.35
N LEU A 89 0.99 7.53 -7.55
CA LEU A 89 1.56 7.26 -8.86
C LEU A 89 0.49 6.72 -9.81
N ASP A 90 -0.23 5.67 -9.42
CA ASP A 90 -1.26 5.02 -10.26
C ASP A 90 -2.45 5.93 -10.57
N ALA A 91 -2.78 6.86 -9.68
CA ALA A 91 -3.76 7.91 -9.92
C ALA A 91 -3.23 9.08 -10.76
N GLY A 92 -1.93 9.15 -11.04
CA GLY A 92 -1.28 10.25 -11.74
C GLY A 92 -1.02 11.51 -10.87
N ASP A 93 -1.22 11.42 -9.56
CA ASP A 93 -0.95 12.51 -8.60
C ASP A 93 0.53 12.52 -8.20
N LEU A 94 1.37 12.95 -9.14
CA LEU A 94 2.82 13.04 -8.93
C LEU A 94 3.18 13.99 -7.77
N ALA A 95 2.41 15.06 -7.56
CA ALA A 95 2.66 15.98 -6.45
C ALA A 95 2.51 15.27 -5.10
N ARG A 96 1.51 14.40 -4.94
CA ARG A 96 1.33 13.60 -3.72
C ARG A 96 2.41 12.54 -3.56
N ALA A 97 2.78 11.86 -4.64
CA ALA A 97 3.88 10.89 -4.62
C ALA A 97 5.21 11.55 -4.17
N GLY A 98 5.54 12.72 -4.73
CA GLY A 98 6.72 13.50 -4.37
C GLY A 98 6.75 13.86 -2.88
N ARG A 99 5.67 14.39 -2.32
CA ARG A 99 5.59 14.72 -0.87
C ARG A 99 5.86 13.51 0.02
N VAL A 100 5.39 12.33 -0.38
CA VAL A 100 5.59 11.09 0.38
C VAL A 100 7.04 10.62 0.29
N LEU A 101 7.67 10.75 -0.87
CA LEU A 101 9.08 10.42 -1.09
C LEU A 101 10.04 11.42 -0.41
N ASP A 102 9.72 12.71 -0.41
CA ASP A 102 10.55 13.76 0.19
C ASP A 102 10.63 13.66 1.72
N THR A 103 9.63 13.04 2.34
CA THR A 103 9.50 12.94 3.80
C THR A 103 10.31 11.78 4.40
N GLY A 104 11.08 11.02 3.62
CA GLY A 104 11.90 9.91 4.09
C GLY A 104 11.03 8.73 4.52
N LEU A 105 10.86 7.75 3.64
CA LEU A 105 10.06 6.56 3.86
C LEU A 105 10.90 5.42 4.44
N VAL A 106 10.61 5.02 5.66
CA VAL A 106 11.25 3.87 6.31
C VAL A 106 10.18 2.79 6.49
N VAL A 107 10.43 1.59 5.96
CA VAL A 107 9.54 0.43 6.10
C VAL A 107 10.33 -0.69 6.77
N ASP A 108 10.08 -0.92 8.05
CA ASP A 108 10.85 -1.85 8.89
C ASP A 108 10.67 -3.34 8.52
N ASP A 109 9.63 -3.69 7.75
CA ASP A 109 9.29 -5.06 7.37
C ASP A 109 8.95 -5.12 5.88
N LEU A 110 9.93 -4.92 4.99
CA LEU A 110 9.79 -5.16 3.55
C LEU A 110 9.95 -6.66 3.29
N ARG A 111 8.90 -7.31 2.79
CA ARG A 111 8.95 -8.75 2.44
C ARG A 111 9.39 -8.91 0.99
N GLU A 112 10.15 -9.96 0.69
CA GLU A 112 10.51 -10.33 -0.70
C GLU A 112 9.22 -10.50 -1.55
N GLY A 113 9.09 -9.73 -2.63
CA GLY A 113 7.95 -9.75 -3.56
C GLY A 113 6.93 -8.61 -3.40
N GLU A 114 7.24 -7.59 -2.60
CA GLU A 114 6.47 -6.34 -2.53
C GLU A 114 7.24 -5.23 -3.25
N ASP A 115 6.52 -4.25 -3.81
CA ASP A 115 7.13 -3.08 -4.46
C ASP A 115 8.21 -2.49 -3.54
N THR A 116 9.45 -2.52 -3.99
CA THR A 116 10.56 -2.04 -3.18
C THR A 116 10.65 -0.51 -3.25
N LEU A 117 11.27 0.10 -2.23
CA LEU A 117 11.39 1.56 -2.17
C LEU A 117 12.18 2.15 -3.35
N ASP A 118 13.13 1.39 -3.89
CA ASP A 118 13.87 1.75 -5.10
C ASP A 118 13.02 1.65 -6.36
N GLU A 119 12.16 0.63 -6.52
CA GLU A 119 11.22 0.55 -7.64
C GLU A 119 10.29 1.76 -7.66
N LEU A 120 9.74 2.12 -6.48
CA LEU A 120 8.85 3.26 -6.32
C LEU A 120 9.54 4.61 -6.60
N TRP A 121 10.81 4.77 -6.20
CA TRP A 121 11.63 5.93 -6.54
C TRP A 121 11.83 6.07 -8.06
N TRP A 122 12.17 4.97 -8.73
CA TRP A 122 12.39 5.00 -10.18
C TRP A 122 11.10 5.24 -10.96
N ASP A 123 9.99 4.61 -10.57
CA ASP A 123 8.68 4.81 -11.18
C ASP A 123 8.23 6.28 -11.09
N TYR A 124 8.51 6.95 -9.97
CA TYR A 124 8.22 8.38 -9.80
C TYR A 124 9.04 9.23 -10.76
N HIS A 125 10.37 9.06 -10.77
CA HIS A 125 11.25 9.90 -11.60
C HIS A 125 11.05 9.69 -13.10
N GLU A 126 10.72 8.47 -13.54
CA GLU A 126 10.38 8.21 -14.94
C GLU A 126 9.12 8.94 -15.39
N ARG A 127 8.12 9.09 -14.50
CA ARG A 127 6.88 9.83 -14.79
C ARG A 127 7.05 11.35 -14.72
N VAL A 128 7.92 11.85 -13.83
CA VAL A 128 8.20 13.29 -13.70
C VAL A 128 9.10 13.80 -14.83
N SER A 129 10.09 13.02 -15.22
CA SER A 129 11.00 13.35 -16.32
C SER A 129 11.17 12.12 -17.20
N PRO A 130 10.48 12.05 -18.35
CA PRO A 130 10.63 10.95 -19.30
C PRO A 130 11.94 11.05 -20.09
N THR A 131 13.06 11.40 -19.43
CA THR A 131 14.43 11.36 -19.99
C THR A 131 14.98 9.93 -20.07
N GLY A 132 14.22 8.94 -19.63
CA GLY A 132 14.57 7.51 -19.63
C GLY A 132 15.28 7.07 -18.35
N ARG A 133 15.03 5.83 -17.91
CA ARG A 133 15.48 5.28 -16.61
C ARG A 133 16.98 5.46 -16.32
N ALA A 134 17.83 5.45 -17.36
CA ALA A 134 19.28 5.67 -17.23
C ALA A 134 19.66 7.13 -16.90
N ARG A 135 18.94 8.12 -17.45
CA ARG A 135 19.17 9.55 -17.11
C ARG A 135 18.57 9.91 -15.76
N ALA A 136 17.38 9.41 -15.44
CA ALA A 136 16.78 9.57 -14.12
C ALA A 136 17.73 9.07 -13.00
N ARG A 137 18.43 7.95 -13.23
CA ARG A 137 19.47 7.43 -12.31
C ARG A 137 20.67 8.35 -12.13
N ALA A 138 21.07 9.08 -13.17
CA ALA A 138 22.19 10.01 -13.12
C ALA A 138 21.80 11.36 -12.50
N GLU A 139 20.56 11.81 -12.73
CA GLU A 139 20.04 13.10 -12.27
C GLU A 139 19.49 13.02 -10.83
N HIS A 140 18.96 11.87 -10.43
CA HIS A 140 18.34 11.64 -9.13
C HIS A 140 18.90 10.37 -8.47
N PRO A 141 20.11 10.44 -7.87
CA PRO A 141 20.70 9.30 -7.20
C PRO A 141 19.77 8.82 -6.06
N LEU A 142 19.64 7.51 -5.93
CA LEU A 142 18.82 6.89 -4.89
C LEU A 142 19.33 7.33 -3.51
N PRO A 143 18.48 7.93 -2.65
CA PRO A 143 18.85 8.22 -1.28
C PRO A 143 19.30 6.93 -0.57
N CYS A 144 20.35 6.98 0.24
CA CYS A 144 20.85 5.80 0.96
C CYS A 144 19.77 5.12 1.84
N SER A 145 18.76 5.87 2.28
CA SER A 145 17.60 5.34 3.03
C SER A 145 16.64 4.49 2.20
N TYR A 146 16.75 4.53 0.86
CA TYR A 146 15.94 3.77 -0.10
C TYR A 146 16.72 2.65 -0.77
N ASP A 147 18.02 2.53 -0.49
CA ASP A 147 18.84 1.43 -0.96
C ASP A 147 18.70 0.20 -0.04
N TYR A 148 17.62 -0.55 -0.24
CA TYR A 148 17.40 -1.84 0.43
C TYR A 148 18.04 -3.02 -0.32
N SER A 149 18.82 -2.78 -1.38
CA SER A 149 19.56 -3.83 -2.11
C SER A 149 20.77 -4.35 -1.33
N VAL A 150 21.15 -3.67 -0.24
CA VAL A 150 22.22 -4.12 0.66
C VAL A 150 21.63 -5.11 1.66
N LYS A 151 21.67 -6.39 1.30
CA LYS A 151 21.43 -7.50 2.25
C LYS A 151 22.26 -7.26 3.50
N GLN A 152 21.61 -7.01 4.63
CA GLN A 152 22.24 -7.13 5.94
C GLN A 152 22.48 -8.63 6.19
N TYR A 153 23.67 -9.11 5.81
CA TYR A 153 24.23 -10.38 6.26
C TYR A 153 25.04 -10.17 7.53
#